data_AF-A0A6I5NGR3-F1
#
_entry.id   AF-A0A6I5NGR3-F1
#
_cell.length_a   1.000
_cell.length_b   1.000
_cell.length_c   1.000
_cell.angle_alpha   90.00
_cell.angle_beta   90.00
_cell.angle_gamma   90.00
#
_symmetry.space_group_name_H-M   'P 1'
#
loop_
_entity.id
_entity.type
_entity.pdbx_description
1 polymer ?
#
loop_
_entity_poly.entity_id
_entity_poly.type
_entity_poly.pdbx_seq_one_letter_code
_entity_poly.pdbx_strand_id
1 'polypeptide(L)'
;MPRRQSPSSTSEATGSGHKARVRFVFEPDRSSPNGITYAWLIHETYKGKEKAATAVRAFWLPFAYRDSGEHSEAELKELAQQSIWRMEEQIQHLREAFGLESTPAMIGAAEVASDVSSPSADVDLPASDKPSLPRGDISVLAQDELLDDFSDVL
;
A
#
# COMPACT_ATOMS: atom_id res chain seq x y z
N MET A 1 -42.75 44.91 -40.61
CA MET A 1 -41.70 45.45 -39.72
C MET A 1 -41.04 44.30 -38.97
N PRO A 2 -39.70 44.22 -38.93
CA PRO A 2 -38.94 43.13 -38.32
C PRO A 2 -38.67 43.42 -36.84
N ARG A 3 -38.66 42.39 -35.97
CA ARG A 3 -38.12 42.51 -34.61
C ARG A 3 -37.07 41.42 -34.37
N ARG A 4 -35.81 41.90 -34.38
CA ARG A 4 -34.53 41.35 -33.93
C ARG A 4 -34.51 39.96 -33.29
N GLN A 5 -33.69 39.09 -33.88
CA GLN A 5 -32.88 38.15 -33.12
C GLN A 5 -31.78 38.91 -32.35
N SER A 6 -31.49 38.48 -31.13
CA SER A 6 -30.15 38.50 -30.56
C SER A 6 -29.90 37.17 -29.85
N PRO A 7 -28.76 36.52 -30.09
CA PRO A 7 -28.36 35.27 -29.45
C PRO A 7 -27.66 35.57 -28.12
N SER A 8 -28.00 34.85 -27.06
CA SER A 8 -27.18 34.79 -25.85
C SER A 8 -26.43 33.47 -25.83
N SER A 9 -25.16 33.59 -26.16
CA SER A 9 -24.09 32.63 -26.00
C SER A 9 -23.99 32.14 -24.55
N THR A 10 -23.66 30.86 -24.41
CA THR A 10 -22.63 30.35 -23.50
C THR A 10 -22.75 30.71 -22.02
N SER A 11 -23.18 29.76 -21.19
CA SER A 11 -22.49 29.49 -19.93
C SER A 11 -22.48 28.01 -19.60
N GLU A 12 -21.29 27.44 -19.71
CA GLU A 12 -20.76 26.49 -18.73
C GLU A 12 -21.48 25.14 -18.64
N ALA A 13 -21.07 24.25 -19.56
CA ALA A 13 -20.90 22.86 -19.22
C ALA A 13 -19.95 22.78 -18.01
N THR A 14 -20.52 22.62 -16.82
CA THR A 14 -19.79 22.18 -15.64
C THR A 14 -19.32 20.76 -15.92
N GLY A 15 -18.10 20.66 -16.47
CA GLY A 15 -17.36 19.42 -16.57
C GLY A 15 -17.12 18.91 -15.16
N SER A 16 -18.08 18.14 -14.65
CA SER A 16 -17.90 17.25 -13.50
C SER A 16 -16.81 16.27 -13.90
N GLY A 17 -15.56 16.62 -13.58
CA GLY A 17 -14.41 15.74 -13.75
C GLY A 17 -14.63 14.53 -12.87
N HIS A 18 -15.23 13.49 -13.43
CA HIS A 18 -15.30 12.16 -12.84
C HIS A 18 -13.87 11.66 -12.69
N LYS A 19 -13.26 11.94 -11.55
CA LYS A 19 -12.00 11.33 -11.16
C LYS A 19 -12.26 9.84 -11.10
N ALA A 20 -11.66 9.09 -12.02
CA ALA A 20 -11.73 7.64 -12.03
C ALA A 20 -11.31 7.13 -10.63
N ARG A 21 -12.21 6.45 -9.94
CA ARG A 21 -11.93 5.85 -8.64
C ARG A 21 -11.44 4.44 -8.90
N VAL A 22 -10.18 4.17 -8.60
CA VAL A 22 -9.67 2.79 -8.64
C VAL A 22 -10.26 2.05 -7.45
N ARG A 23 -10.98 0.95 -7.71
CA ARG A 23 -11.57 0.09 -6.67
C ARG A 23 -10.83 -1.25 -6.66
N PHE A 24 -10.01 -1.45 -5.64
CA PHE A 24 -9.50 -2.77 -5.29
C PHE A 24 -10.45 -3.39 -4.28
N VAL A 25 -10.99 -4.56 -4.61
CA VAL A 25 -11.84 -5.34 -3.69
C VAL A 25 -11.00 -6.51 -3.20
N PHE A 26 -10.79 -6.56 -1.89
CA PHE A 26 -10.15 -7.68 -1.21
C PHE A 26 -11.15 -8.25 -0.21
N GLU A 27 -11.56 -9.50 -0.42
CA GLU A 27 -12.56 -10.21 0.39
C GLU A 27 -11.89 -11.37 1.12
N PRO A 28 -11.18 -11.10 2.24
CA PRO A 28 -10.60 -12.17 3.02
C PRO A 28 -11.73 -12.95 3.70
N ASP A 29 -11.58 -14.28 3.76
CA ASP A 29 -12.45 -15.12 4.56
C ASP A 29 -12.50 -14.58 6.00
N ARG A 30 -13.71 -14.51 6.59
CA ARG A 30 -13.96 -13.95 7.92
C ARG A 30 -13.20 -14.70 9.01
N SER A 31 -12.92 -15.99 8.80
CA SER A 31 -12.16 -16.80 9.76
C SER A 31 -10.64 -16.64 9.63
N SER A 32 -10.17 -16.08 8.51
CA SER A 32 -8.75 -15.85 8.29
C SER A 32 -8.22 -14.72 9.19
N PRO A 33 -6.91 -14.70 9.48
CA PRO A 33 -6.30 -13.61 10.25
C PRO A 33 -6.60 -12.22 9.69
N ASN A 34 -6.62 -12.08 8.36
CA ASN A 34 -6.98 -10.84 7.69
C ASN A 34 -8.46 -10.49 7.91
N GLY A 35 -9.36 -11.47 7.75
CA GLY A 35 -10.80 -11.27 7.96
C GLY A 35 -11.13 -10.85 9.38
N ILE A 36 -10.53 -11.49 10.39
CA ILE A 36 -10.67 -11.14 11.80
C ILE A 36 -10.18 -9.70 12.04
N THR A 37 -9.01 -9.36 11.52
CA THR A 37 -8.41 -8.03 11.69
C THR A 37 -9.26 -6.93 11.07
N TYR A 38 -9.72 -7.12 9.83
CA TYR A 38 -10.56 -6.11 9.16
C TYR A 38 -11.96 -6.03 9.76
N ALA A 39 -12.56 -7.14 10.17
CA ALA A 39 -13.83 -7.12 10.90
C ALA A 39 -13.68 -6.32 12.20
N TRP A 40 -12.62 -6.57 12.98
CA TRP A 40 -12.33 -5.82 14.19
C TRP A 40 -12.13 -4.32 13.93
N LEU A 41 -11.34 -3.96 12.91
CA LEU A 41 -11.12 -2.55 12.55
C LEU A 41 -12.42 -1.86 12.14
N ILE A 42 -13.26 -2.51 11.33
CA ILE A 42 -14.51 -1.93 10.81
C ILE A 42 -15.55 -1.74 11.93
N HIS A 43 -15.66 -2.70 12.85
CA HIS A 43 -16.72 -2.69 13.86
C HIS A 43 -16.31 -2.01 15.17
N GLU A 44 -15.07 -2.19 15.63
CA GLU A 44 -14.66 -1.77 16.97
C GLU A 44 -13.79 -0.53 17.03
N THR A 45 -13.38 0.00 15.87
CA THR A 45 -12.56 1.21 15.85
C THR A 45 -13.23 2.33 15.08
N TYR A 46 -13.40 3.47 15.75
CA TYR A 46 -13.70 4.72 15.06
C TYR A 46 -12.61 4.96 14.02
N LYS A 47 -13.00 5.13 12.75
CA LYS A 47 -12.12 5.30 11.59
C LYS A 47 -11.21 4.10 11.26
N GLY A 48 -11.72 2.87 11.41
CA GLY A 48 -10.96 1.65 11.12
C GLY A 48 -10.41 1.55 9.71
N LYS A 49 -11.15 2.03 8.70
CA LYS A 49 -10.68 2.06 7.30
C LYS A 49 -9.46 2.97 7.15
N GLU A 50 -9.49 4.14 7.76
CA GLU A 50 -8.39 5.09 7.76
C GLU A 50 -7.18 4.56 8.54
N LYS A 51 -7.40 3.86 9.65
CA LYS A 51 -6.33 3.18 10.40
C LYS A 51 -5.66 2.10 9.55
N ALA A 52 -6.44 1.24 8.89
CA ALA A 52 -5.92 0.23 7.98
C ALA A 52 -5.09 0.86 6.85
N ALA A 53 -5.64 1.89 6.20
CA ALA A 53 -4.94 2.61 5.14
C ALA A 53 -3.66 3.27 5.63
N THR A 54 -3.67 3.86 6.83
CA THR A 54 -2.50 4.51 7.43
C THR A 54 -1.41 3.49 7.77
N ALA A 55 -1.77 2.33 8.31
CA ALA A 55 -0.81 1.27 8.63
C ALA A 55 -0.14 0.71 7.37
N VAL A 56 -0.91 0.38 6.34
CA VAL A 56 -0.38 -0.10 5.05
C VAL A 56 0.47 0.98 4.40
N ARG A 57 0.01 2.23 4.39
CA ARG A 57 0.75 3.36 3.82
C ARG A 57 2.10 3.57 4.50
N ALA A 58 2.18 3.46 5.82
CA ALA A 58 3.42 3.68 6.56
C ALA A 58 4.56 2.79 6.03
N PHE A 59 4.29 1.56 5.63
CA PHE A 59 5.32 0.68 5.09
C PHE A 59 5.54 0.86 3.58
N TRP A 60 4.47 0.95 2.79
CA TRP A 60 4.57 0.86 1.32
C TRP A 60 4.83 2.20 0.62
N LEU A 61 4.56 3.33 1.27
CA LEU A 61 4.65 4.65 0.64
C LEU A 61 6.04 4.99 0.10
N PRO A 62 7.16 4.76 0.83
CA PRO A 62 8.49 5.07 0.30
C PRO A 62 8.83 4.27 -0.96
N PHE A 63 8.38 3.02 -1.05
CA PHE A 63 8.59 2.18 -2.22
C PHE A 63 7.76 2.67 -3.41
N ALA A 64 6.49 3.00 -3.19
CA ALA A 64 5.62 3.54 -4.23
C ALA A 64 6.19 4.86 -4.81
N TYR A 65 6.75 5.72 -3.96
CA TYR A 65 7.35 7.00 -4.38
C TYR A 65 8.70 6.83 -5.05
N ARG A 66 9.48 5.81 -4.65
CA ARG A 66 10.72 5.46 -5.34
C ARG A 66 10.44 4.96 -6.75
N ASP A 67 9.42 4.12 -6.90
CA ASP A 67 9.09 3.50 -8.18
C ASP A 67 8.38 4.47 -9.14
N SER A 68 7.79 5.58 -8.65
CA SER A 68 7.23 6.62 -9.51
C SER A 68 8.30 7.45 -10.23
N GLY A 69 9.52 7.53 -9.67
CA GLY A 69 10.62 8.31 -10.24
C GLY A 69 10.44 9.84 -10.18
N GLU A 70 9.42 10.32 -9.45
CA GLU A 70 9.07 11.75 -9.37
C GLU A 70 9.78 12.49 -8.22
N HIS A 71 10.49 11.77 -7.35
CA HIS A 71 11.08 12.29 -6.13
C HIS A 71 12.61 12.18 -6.13
N SER A 72 13.28 13.16 -5.54
CA SER A 72 14.73 13.13 -5.34
C SER A 72 15.14 12.10 -4.28
N GLU A 73 16.39 11.64 -4.33
CA GLU A 73 16.91 10.67 -3.35
C GLU A 73 16.83 11.21 -1.90
N ALA A 74 17.03 12.52 -1.71
CA ALA A 74 16.93 13.15 -0.40
C ALA A 74 15.50 13.09 0.15
N GLU A 75 14.49 13.42 -0.67
CA GLU A 75 13.07 13.32 -0.30
C GLU A 75 12.66 11.88 0.00
N LEU A 76 13.15 10.92 -0.79
CA LEU A 76 12.88 9.50 -0.55
C LEU A 76 13.47 9.00 0.77
N LYS A 77 14.67 9.44 1.13
CA LYS A 77 15.30 9.13 2.43
C LYS A 77 14.51 9.72 3.59
N GLU A 78 14.10 10.99 3.47
CA GLU A 78 13.26 11.64 4.48
C GLU A 78 11.92 10.91 4.65
N LEU A 79 11.26 10.56 3.53
CA LEU A 79 10.01 9.81 3.52
C LEU A 79 10.14 8.43 4.18
N ALA A 80 11.25 7.73 3.91
CA ALA A 80 11.55 6.45 4.54
C ALA A 80 11.80 6.61 6.05
N GLN A 81 12.51 7.66 6.47
CA GLN A 81 12.75 7.94 7.89
C GLN A 81 11.44 8.22 8.64
N GLN A 82 10.57 9.06 8.06
CA GLN A 82 9.25 9.34 8.63
C GLN A 82 8.40 8.06 8.73
N SER A 83 8.47 7.20 7.71
CA SER A 83 7.78 5.91 7.67
C SER A 83 8.25 4.99 8.80
N ILE A 84 9.56 4.92 9.05
CA ILE A 84 10.15 4.15 10.16
C ILE A 84 9.60 4.64 11.50
N TRP A 85 9.63 5.94 11.77
CA TRP A 85 9.12 6.48 13.03
C TRP A 85 7.64 6.13 13.28
N ARG A 86 6.81 6.15 12.23
CA ARG A 86 5.40 5.75 12.34
C ARG A 86 5.23 4.27 12.65
N MET A 87 6.08 3.42 12.09
CA MET A 87 6.05 1.98 12.39
C MET A 87 6.56 1.70 13.80
N GLU A 88 7.59 2.41 14.25
CA GLU A 88 8.10 2.30 15.63
C GLU A 88 7.03 2.69 16.65
N GLU A 89 6.25 3.75 16.39
CA GLU A 89 5.10 4.13 17.22
C GLU A 89 4.05 3.00 17.30
N GLN A 90 3.75 2.36 16.18
CA GLN A 90 2.82 1.22 16.14
C GLN A 90 3.36 -0.01 16.89
N ILE A 91 4.65 -0.31 16.73
CA ILE A 91 5.33 -1.39 17.45
C ILE A 91 5.30 -1.12 18.95
N GLN A 92 5.58 0.12 19.36
CA GLN A 92 5.54 0.52 20.77
C GLN A 92 4.13 0.37 21.35
N HIS A 93 3.10 0.76 20.61
CA HIS A 93 1.71 0.56 21.02
C HIS A 93 1.37 -0.93 21.20
N LEU A 94 1.83 -1.81 20.32
CA LEU A 94 1.68 -3.25 20.48
C LEU A 94 2.40 -3.76 21.73
N ARG A 95 3.62 -3.29 21.97
CA ARG A 95 4.38 -3.67 23.17
C ARG A 95 3.63 -3.33 24.44
N GLU A 96 3.10 -2.11 24.53
CA GLU A 96 2.32 -1.66 25.68
C GLU A 96 1.01 -2.42 25.84
N ALA A 97 0.26 -2.62 24.75
CA ALA A 97 -1.03 -3.30 24.78
C ALA A 97 -0.94 -4.77 25.18
N PHE A 98 0.18 -5.42 24.86
CA PHE A 98 0.39 -6.85 25.10
C PHE A 98 1.44 -7.15 26.18
N GLY A 99 1.94 -6.12 26.89
CA GLY A 99 2.94 -6.28 27.95
C GLY A 99 4.25 -6.89 27.47
N LEU A 100 4.67 -6.60 26.24
CA LEU A 100 5.93 -7.07 25.69
C LEU A 100 7.05 -6.13 26.13
N GLU A 101 8.14 -6.70 26.66
CA GLU A 101 9.31 -5.94 27.01
C GLU A 101 9.86 -5.20 25.79
N SER A 102 10.17 -3.91 25.97
CA SER A 102 10.90 -3.13 24.98
C SER A 102 12.29 -3.72 24.84
N THR A 103 12.48 -4.60 23.85
CA THR A 103 13.82 -5.04 23.49
C THR A 103 14.57 -3.81 22.99
N PRO A 104 15.62 -3.34 23.67
CA PRO A 104 16.50 -2.33 23.10
C PRO A 104 17.15 -2.98 21.89
N ALA A 105 16.70 -2.62 20.69
CA ALA A 105 17.29 -3.14 19.47
C ALA A 105 18.77 -2.74 19.47
N MET A 106 19.63 -3.76 19.32
CA MET A 106 21.07 -3.71 19.19
C MET A 106 21.55 -2.52 18.35
N ILE A 107 22.07 -1.50 19.03
CA ILE A 107 23.15 -0.68 18.52
C ILE A 107 24.42 -1.34 19.10
N GLY A 108 25.00 -2.31 18.39
CA GLY A 108 26.26 -2.93 18.83
C GLY A 108 26.42 -4.39 18.46
N ALA A 109 26.66 -4.66 17.18
CA ALA A 109 27.34 -5.90 16.75
C ALA A 109 28.25 -5.63 15.54
N ALA A 110 28.86 -4.44 15.49
CA ALA A 110 29.92 -4.09 14.57
C ALA A 110 31.09 -3.51 15.36
N GLU A 111 31.93 -4.42 15.85
CA GLU A 111 33.26 -4.31 16.50
C GLU A 111 33.25 -5.31 17.68
N VAL A 112 33.98 -6.42 17.64
CA VAL A 112 35.45 -6.47 17.60
C VAL A 112 35.95 -7.68 16.77
N ALA A 113 37.04 -7.43 16.04
CA ALA A 113 37.96 -8.32 15.33
C ALA A 113 38.15 -9.72 15.95
N SER A 114 38.47 -10.78 15.21
CA SER A 114 39.76 -10.92 14.54
C SER A 114 39.88 -12.27 13.81
N ASP A 115 40.56 -12.24 12.67
CA ASP A 115 41.52 -13.25 12.20
C ASP A 115 41.02 -14.67 11.83
N VAL A 116 40.87 -14.93 10.52
CA VAL A 116 41.52 -16.10 9.91
C VAL A 116 41.62 -15.98 8.38
N SER A 117 42.88 -16.00 7.93
CA SER A 117 43.44 -16.45 6.65
C SER A 117 42.52 -16.78 5.47
N SER A 118 42.81 -16.11 4.34
CA SER A 118 42.63 -16.63 2.99
C SER A 118 43.27 -18.02 2.82
N PRO A 119 42.69 -18.88 1.99
CA PRO A 119 43.40 -19.20 0.76
C PRO A 119 42.52 -19.18 -0.49
N SER A 120 43.13 -18.74 -1.59
CA SER A 120 42.61 -18.77 -2.95
C SER A 120 42.12 -20.16 -3.37
N ALA A 121 40.97 -20.20 -4.03
CA ALA A 121 40.67 -21.22 -5.01
C ALA A 121 39.78 -20.60 -6.11
N ASP A 122 40.39 -20.42 -7.28
CA ASP A 122 39.70 -20.23 -8.55
C ASP A 122 38.63 -21.32 -8.73
N VAL A 123 37.37 -20.92 -8.88
CA VAL A 123 36.31 -21.79 -9.40
C VAL A 123 35.57 -21.06 -10.51
N ASP A 124 35.80 -21.59 -11.70
CA ASP A 124 35.27 -21.22 -13.00
C ASP A 124 33.73 -21.22 -13.03
N LEU A 125 33.16 -20.26 -13.78
CA LEU A 125 31.73 -20.20 -14.09
C LEU A 125 31.32 -21.40 -14.95
N PRO A 126 30.04 -21.81 -14.87
CA PRO A 126 29.24 -21.62 -16.07
C PRO A 126 27.86 -20.99 -15.83
N ALA A 127 27.43 -20.23 -16.83
CA ALA A 127 26.15 -19.56 -16.94
C ALA A 127 24.96 -20.51 -17.16
N SER A 128 23.76 -19.99 -16.87
CA SER A 128 22.37 -20.49 -17.12
C SER A 128 21.66 -20.66 -15.77
N ASP A 129 20.44 -20.18 -15.52
CA ASP A 129 19.35 -19.80 -16.41
C ASP A 129 18.45 -18.79 -15.65
N LYS A 130 17.86 -17.83 -16.37
CA LYS A 130 16.87 -16.91 -15.81
C LYS A 130 15.50 -17.61 -15.77
N PRO A 131 14.81 -17.73 -14.62
CA PRO A 131 13.42 -18.17 -14.62
C PRO A 131 12.53 -17.04 -15.16
N SER A 132 12.03 -17.21 -16.37
CA SER A 132 10.95 -16.41 -16.96
C SER A 132 9.64 -16.67 -16.20
N LEU A 133 9.03 -15.61 -15.67
CA LEU A 133 7.72 -15.66 -15.03
C LEU A 133 6.61 -15.93 -16.07
N PRO A 134 5.64 -16.81 -15.78
CA PRO A 134 4.48 -17.01 -16.65
C PRO A 134 3.57 -15.78 -16.58
N ARG A 135 3.37 -15.14 -17.73
CA ARG A 135 2.38 -14.09 -17.96
C ARG A 135 1.01 -14.76 -18.07
N GLY A 136 0.29 -14.83 -16.96
CA GLY A 136 -1.08 -15.34 -16.93
C GLY A 136 -2.05 -14.32 -17.53
N ASP A 137 -2.75 -14.72 -18.57
CA ASP A 137 -3.85 -13.97 -19.16
C ASP A 137 -5.02 -13.92 -18.17
N ILE A 138 -5.39 -12.70 -17.77
CA ILE A 138 -6.60 -12.41 -17.00
C ILE A 138 -7.82 -12.58 -17.91
N SER A 139 -8.49 -13.72 -17.80
CA SER A 139 -9.80 -13.96 -18.40
C SER A 139 -10.86 -13.11 -17.71
N VAL A 140 -11.25 -11.99 -18.35
CA VAL A 140 -12.41 -11.17 -17.98
C VAL A 140 -13.65 -11.82 -18.56
N LEU A 141 -14.36 -12.64 -17.79
CA LEU A 141 -15.70 -13.09 -18.13
C LEU A 141 -16.59 -13.14 -16.88
N ALA A 142 -17.82 -12.63 -17.06
CA ALA A 142 -18.95 -12.56 -16.13
C ALA A 142 -18.91 -11.41 -15.09
N GLN A 143 -19.03 -10.19 -15.59
CA GLN A 143 -19.73 -9.10 -14.88
C GLN A 143 -21.12 -8.98 -15.51
N ASP A 144 -22.11 -9.64 -14.93
CA ASP A 144 -23.53 -9.30 -15.02
C ASP A 144 -24.26 -10.28 -14.07
N GLU A 145 -25.26 -9.78 -13.32
CA GLU A 145 -26.13 -10.53 -12.38
C GLU A 145 -25.76 -10.58 -10.89
N LEU A 146 -25.47 -9.45 -10.23
CA LEU A 146 -25.55 -9.42 -8.75
C LEU A 146 -25.83 -8.02 -8.15
N LEU A 147 -26.68 -7.23 -8.82
CA LEU A 147 -26.96 -5.84 -8.46
C LEU A 147 -28.44 -5.53 -8.23
N ASP A 148 -29.23 -6.50 -7.76
CA ASP A 148 -30.67 -6.30 -7.48
C ASP A 148 -31.14 -6.59 -6.05
N ASP A 149 -30.31 -7.04 -5.10
CA ASP A 149 -30.85 -7.66 -3.86
C ASP A 149 -30.57 -6.95 -2.53
N PHE A 150 -30.24 -5.65 -2.52
CA PHE A 150 -30.04 -4.94 -1.23
C PHE A 150 -30.65 -3.53 -1.15
N SER A 151 -31.83 -3.32 -1.75
CA SER A 151 -32.63 -2.11 -1.50
C SER A 151 -33.73 -2.26 -0.45
N ASP A 152 -33.90 -3.42 0.19
CA ASP A 152 -34.95 -3.62 1.20
C ASP A 152 -34.42 -4.26 2.47
N VAL A 153 -33.69 -3.51 3.30
CA VAL A 153 -33.88 -3.55 4.75
C VAL A 153 -33.61 -2.17 5.33
N LEU A 154 -34.69 -1.61 5.89
CA LEU A 154 -34.86 -0.39 6.67
C LEU A 154 -33.72 -0.02 7.63
#